data_AF-A0A7C9MQU4-F1
#
_entry.id   AF-A0A7C9MQU4-F1
#
_cell.length_a   1.000
_cell.length_b   1.000
_cell.length_c   1.000
_cell.angle_alpha   90.00
_cell.angle_beta   90.00
_cell.angle_gamma   90.00
#
_symmetry.space_group_name_H-M   'P 1'
#
loop_
_entity.id
_entity.type
_entity.pdbx_description
1 polymer ?
#
loop_
_entity_poly.entity_id
_entity_poly.type
_entity_poly.pdbx_seq_one_letter_code
_entity_poly.pdbx_strand_id
1 'polypeptide(L)'
;MPLYDFTCRVCGRTFEAMAAMDGGEEICVCGGSARRLVSVGRGYRADGDWLASVAAVAEKDSDKPHVRAFLAEPSRANYRRWIRGEGIRPLEDGESRRRATTPPAVSHEVLERFKARRSRV
;
A
#
# COMPACT_ATOMS: atom_id res chain seq x y z
N MET A 1 -1.49 -16.10 5.09
CA MET A 1 -2.90 -16.01 5.55
C MET A 1 -3.53 -14.78 4.91
N PRO A 2 -4.69 -14.89 4.25
CA PRO A 2 -5.35 -13.75 3.63
C PRO A 2 -5.95 -12.78 4.64
N LEU A 3 -6.05 -11.52 4.22
CA LEU A 3 -6.66 -10.41 4.93
C LEU A 3 -8.10 -10.24 4.45
N TYR A 4 -9.02 -10.10 5.39
CA TYR A 4 -10.44 -9.86 5.13
C TYR A 4 -10.95 -8.70 5.96
N ASP A 5 -11.99 -8.05 5.46
CA ASP A 5 -12.76 -7.08 6.21
C ASP A 5 -13.83 -7.78 7.04
N PHE A 6 -13.99 -7.35 8.29
CA PHE A 6 -14.98 -7.84 9.23
C PHE A 6 -15.80 -6.67 9.76
N THR A 7 -17.10 -6.91 10.00
CA THR A 7 -17.98 -5.96 10.70
C THR A 7 -18.46 -6.58 12.01
N CYS A 8 -18.22 -5.87 13.11
CA CYS A 8 -18.72 -6.26 14.42
C CYS A 8 -20.25 -6.21 14.48
N ARG A 9 -20.87 -7.27 15.00
CA ARG A 9 -22.33 -7.34 15.20
C ARG A 9 -22.82 -6.47 16.36
N VAL A 10 -21.93 -6.07 17.27
CA VAL A 10 -22.26 -5.31 18.49
C VAL A 10 -22.07 -3.80 18.29
N CYS A 11 -20.87 -3.37 17.91
CA CYS A 11 -20.55 -1.94 17.79
C CYS A 11 -20.57 -1.41 16.35
N GLY A 12 -20.83 -2.27 15.35
CA GLY A 12 -20.87 -1.88 13.93
C GLY A 12 -19.53 -1.52 13.30
N ARG A 13 -18.42 -1.52 14.07
CA ARG A 13 -17.09 -1.18 13.55
C ARG A 13 -16.63 -2.17 12.49
N THR A 14 -16.09 -1.65 11.40
CA THR A 14 -15.37 -2.42 10.38
C THR A 14 -13.88 -2.43 10.68
N PHE A 15 -13.23 -3.59 10.52
CA PHE A 15 -11.79 -3.76 10.69
C PHE A 15 -11.26 -4.88 9.80
N GLU A 16 -9.96 -4.82 9.51
CA GLU A 16 -9.26 -5.88 8.78
C GLU A 16 -8.64 -6.88 9.77
N ALA A 17 -8.71 -8.17 9.45
CA ALA A 17 -8.00 -9.21 10.18
C ALA A 17 -7.51 -10.31 9.24
N MET A 18 -6.43 -10.98 9.63
CA MET A 18 -5.94 -12.16 8.91
C MET A 18 -6.73 -13.38 9.36
N ALA A 19 -7.33 -14.10 8.43
CA ALA A 19 -8.08 -15.31 8.74
C ALA A 19 -7.83 -16.40 7.70
N ALA A 20 -8.08 -17.66 8.08
CA ALA A 20 -8.08 -18.77 7.13
C ALA A 20 -9.19 -18.60 6.09
N MET A 21 -9.05 -19.21 4.91
CA MET A 21 -10.02 -18.99 3.82
C MET A 21 -11.45 -19.44 4.20
N ASP A 22 -11.56 -20.44 5.06
CA ASP A 22 -12.79 -20.99 5.65
C ASP A 22 -13.26 -20.28 6.93
N GLY A 23 -12.47 -19.35 7.50
CA GLY A 23 -12.77 -18.71 8.79
C GLY A 23 -13.84 -17.59 8.74
N GLY A 24 -15.09 -17.90 9.03
CA GLY A 24 -16.21 -16.94 8.90
C GLY A 24 -16.29 -15.79 9.91
N GLU A 25 -15.64 -15.90 11.07
CA GLU A 25 -15.84 -15.01 12.23
C GLU A 25 -14.52 -14.56 12.87
N GLU A 26 -14.53 -13.38 13.49
CA GLU A 26 -13.42 -12.79 14.24
C GLU A 26 -13.91 -12.04 15.49
N ILE A 27 -12.99 -11.69 16.40
CA ILE A 27 -13.32 -10.93 17.62
C ILE A 27 -12.99 -9.44 17.43
N CYS A 28 -13.97 -8.57 17.68
CA CYS A 28 -13.77 -7.13 17.68
C CYS A 28 -13.12 -6.65 18.99
N VAL A 29 -12.45 -5.50 18.96
CA VAL A 29 -11.86 -4.84 20.14
C VAL A 29 -12.87 -4.49 21.26
N CYS A 30 -14.17 -4.45 20.97
CA CYS A 30 -15.22 -4.28 21.97
C CYS A 30 -15.67 -5.60 22.64
N GLY A 31 -15.08 -6.74 22.25
CA GLY A 31 -15.46 -8.08 22.71
C GLY A 31 -16.60 -8.74 21.92
N GLY A 32 -17.26 -8.01 21.01
CA GLY A 32 -18.32 -8.57 20.17
C GLY A 32 -17.80 -9.42 19.01
N SER A 33 -18.57 -10.43 18.62
CA SER A 33 -18.27 -11.22 17.40
C SER A 33 -18.44 -10.37 16.15
N ALA A 34 -17.58 -10.61 15.17
CA ALA A 34 -17.56 -9.93 13.89
C ALA A 34 -17.70 -10.94 12.75
N ARG A 35 -18.55 -10.60 11.78
CA ARG A 35 -18.72 -11.43 10.58
C ARG A 35 -17.82 -10.92 9.47
N ARG A 36 -17.27 -11.83 8.68
CA ARG A 36 -16.57 -11.48 7.44
C ARG A 36 -17.52 -10.76 6.48
N LEU A 37 -17.07 -9.64 5.92
CA LEU A 37 -17.71 -8.97 4.78
C LEU A 37 -17.31 -9.70 3.49
N VAL A 38 -18.25 -9.78 2.53
CA VAL A 38 -18.12 -10.56 1.28
C VAL A 38 -16.73 -10.41 0.67
N SER A 39 -16.00 -11.53 0.55
CA SER A 39 -14.72 -11.56 -0.13
C SER A 39 -14.92 -11.88 -1.60
N VAL A 40 -14.52 -10.98 -2.50
CA VAL A 40 -14.19 -11.38 -3.88
C VAL A 40 -13.08 -12.43 -3.81
N GLY A 41 -13.18 -13.50 -4.60
CA GLY A 41 -12.43 -14.78 -4.45
C GLY A 41 -10.89 -14.74 -4.46
N ARG A 42 -10.26 -13.56 -4.39
CA ARG A 42 -8.85 -13.38 -4.07
C ARG A 42 -8.75 -12.66 -2.74
N GLY A 43 -8.57 -13.41 -1.65
CA GLY A 43 -8.19 -12.81 -0.37
C GLY A 43 -6.88 -12.02 -0.55
N TYR A 44 -6.83 -10.80 -0.04
CA TYR A 44 -5.62 -9.98 -0.10
C TYR A 44 -4.53 -10.66 0.73
N ARG A 45 -3.31 -10.83 0.22
CA ARG A 45 -2.20 -11.19 1.11
C ARG A 45 -1.94 -10.02 2.06
N ALA A 46 -1.64 -10.32 3.32
CA ALA A 46 -1.30 -9.31 4.32
C ALA A 46 -0.21 -8.37 3.78
N ASP A 47 0.84 -8.95 3.18
CA ASP A 47 1.82 -8.26 2.37
C ASP A 47 1.68 -8.73 0.92
N GLY A 48 1.23 -7.81 0.05
CA GLY A 48 1.10 -8.09 -1.38
C GLY A 48 2.39 -7.78 -2.13
N ASP A 49 2.63 -8.50 -3.22
CA ASP A 49 3.83 -8.33 -4.08
C ASP A 49 3.99 -6.87 -4.57
N TRP A 50 2.90 -6.10 -4.62
CA TRP A 50 2.89 -4.68 -4.96
C TRP A 50 3.66 -3.79 -3.96
N LEU A 51 3.85 -4.21 -2.70
CA LEU A 51 4.59 -3.44 -1.69
C LEU A 51 6.05 -3.24 -2.10
N ALA A 52 6.67 -4.23 -2.75
CA ALA A 52 8.01 -4.11 -3.30
C ALA A 52 8.08 -3.04 -4.40
N SER A 53 7.07 -2.97 -5.27
CA SER A 53 6.96 -1.94 -6.30
C SER A 53 6.81 -0.54 -5.71
N VAL A 54 6.10 -0.41 -4.59
CA VAL A 54 5.98 0.87 -3.87
C VAL A 54 7.29 1.24 -3.16
N ALA A 55 7.96 0.26 -2.55
CA ALA A 55 9.28 0.49 -1.95
C ALA A 55 10.27 1.00 -3.00
N ALA A 56 10.20 0.55 -4.25
CA ALA A 56 11.06 1.01 -5.34
C ALA A 56 10.99 2.52 -5.61
N VAL A 57 9.84 3.16 -5.35
CA VAL A 57 9.64 4.60 -5.58
C VAL A 57 9.78 5.47 -4.31
N ALA A 58 9.98 4.84 -3.14
CA ALA A 58 10.26 5.57 -1.91
C ALA A 58 11.68 6.18 -1.94
N GLU A 59 11.85 7.37 -1.36
CA GLU A 59 13.11 8.09 -1.28
C GLU A 59 14.17 7.28 -0.52
N LYS A 60 15.25 6.89 -1.20
CA LYS A 60 16.21 5.89 -0.70
C LYS A 60 17.15 6.44 0.35
N ASP A 61 17.45 7.73 0.24
CA ASP A 61 18.41 8.43 1.10
C ASP A 61 17.70 9.23 2.21
N SER A 62 16.44 8.90 2.51
CA SER A 62 15.67 9.61 3.53
C SER A 62 16.05 9.21 4.95
N ASP A 63 16.33 10.19 5.80
CA ASP A 63 16.55 9.99 7.24
C ASP A 63 15.25 9.83 8.05
N LYS A 64 14.08 9.99 7.42
CA LYS A 64 12.80 9.91 8.12
C LYS A 64 12.54 8.48 8.63
N PRO A 65 12.17 8.30 9.93
CA PRO A 65 12.00 6.97 10.52
C PRO A 65 10.99 6.07 9.79
N HIS A 66 9.86 6.63 9.33
CA HIS A 66 8.83 5.88 8.61
C HIS A 66 9.28 5.46 7.20
N VAL A 67 10.19 6.19 6.56
CA VAL A 67 10.75 5.81 5.25
C VAL A 67 11.77 4.68 5.44
N ARG A 68 12.69 4.83 6.39
CA ARG A 68 13.69 3.80 6.71
C ARG A 68 13.06 2.47 7.13
N ALA A 69 12.04 2.52 7.98
CA ALA A 69 11.30 1.33 8.40
C ALA A 69 10.61 0.61 7.22
N PHE A 70 10.01 1.37 6.30
CA PHE A 70 9.36 0.81 5.12
C PHE A 70 10.35 0.22 4.11
N LEU A 71 11.52 0.85 3.91
CA LEU A 71 12.57 0.33 3.03
C LEU A 71 13.24 -0.92 3.59
N ALA A 72 13.44 -1.00 4.91
CA ALA A 72 14.04 -2.16 5.57
C ALA A 72 13.09 -3.37 5.58
N GLU A 73 11.80 -3.12 5.80
CA GLU A 73 10.77 -4.16 5.84
C GLU A 73 9.49 -3.65 5.14
N PRO A 74 9.31 -3.95 3.84
CA PRO A 74 8.16 -3.51 3.04
C PRO A 74 6.84 -4.23 3.40
N SER A 75 6.40 -4.10 4.66
CA SER A 75 5.13 -4.65 5.15
C SER A 75 3.98 -3.66 5.01
N ARG A 76 2.73 -4.14 5.04
CA ARG A 76 1.52 -3.28 5.00
C ARG A 76 1.45 -2.33 6.20
N ALA A 77 1.94 -2.75 7.36
CA ALA A 77 2.01 -1.90 8.55
C ALA A 77 2.99 -0.73 8.35
N ASN A 78 4.18 -1.00 7.81
CA ASN A 78 5.17 0.03 7.51
C ASN A 78 4.73 0.93 6.35
N TYR A 79 4.07 0.37 5.32
CA TYR A 79 3.43 1.15 4.25
C TYR A 79 2.42 2.16 4.80
N ARG A 80 1.54 1.74 5.72
CA ARG A 80 0.54 2.65 6.36
C ARG A 80 1.19 3.77 7.15
N ARG A 81 2.29 3.49 7.85
CA ARG A 81 3.09 4.51 8.55
C ARG A 81 3.75 5.45 7.56
N TRP A 82 4.29 4.90 6.47
CA TRP A 82 4.95 5.67 5.41
C TRP A 82 3.99 6.62 4.70
N ILE A 83 2.83 6.17 4.21
CA ILE A 83 1.85 7.05 3.55
C ILE A 83 1.36 8.15 4.49
N ARG A 84 1.16 7.84 5.78
CA ARG A 84 0.74 8.82 6.78
C ARG A 84 1.83 9.84 7.07
N GLY A 85 3.08 9.39 7.23
CA GLY A 85 4.23 10.25 7.50
C GLY A 85 4.62 11.15 6.34
N GLU A 86 4.39 10.69 5.10
CA GLU A 86 4.60 11.49 3.89
C GLU A 86 3.36 12.32 3.47
N GLY A 87 2.22 12.17 4.17
CA GLY A 87 0.97 12.84 3.78
C GLY A 87 0.44 12.41 2.42
N ILE A 88 0.79 11.19 1.97
CA ILE A 88 0.37 10.64 0.68
C ILE A 88 -1.04 10.07 0.82
N ARG A 89 -1.95 10.53 -0.05
CA ARG A 89 -3.27 9.93 -0.21
C ARG A 89 -3.25 8.98 -1.42
N PRO A 90 -3.68 7.71 -1.26
CA PRO A 90 -3.96 6.84 -2.39
C PRO A 90 -4.97 7.47 -3.37
N LEU A 91 -4.87 7.09 -4.64
CA LEU A 91 -5.91 7.43 -5.61
C LEU A 91 -7.08 6.48 -5.40
N GLU A 92 -8.29 7.02 -5.37
CA GLU A 92 -9.52 6.24 -5.33
C GLU A 92 -9.87 5.71 -6.73
N ASP A 93 -10.71 4.68 -6.78
CA ASP A 93 -11.16 4.14 -8.06
C ASP A 93 -11.88 5.23 -8.89
N GLY A 94 -11.45 5.38 -10.15
CA GLY A 94 -11.92 6.44 -11.05
C GLY A 94 -11.11 7.74 -10.96
N GLU A 95 -10.22 7.90 -9.99
CA GLU A 95 -9.29 9.02 -9.97
C GLU A 95 -8.13 8.80 -10.94
N SER A 96 -7.98 9.71 -11.88
CA SER A 96 -6.83 9.71 -12.78
C SER A 96 -5.69 10.52 -12.16
N ARG A 97 -4.45 10.06 -12.35
CA ARG A 97 -3.29 10.93 -12.10
C ARG A 97 -3.42 12.17 -12.98
N ARG A 98 -3.30 13.35 -12.37
CA ARG A 98 -3.13 14.58 -13.16
C ARG A 98 -1.90 14.37 -14.05
N ARG A 99 -2.11 14.48 -15.36
CA ARG A 99 -1.03 14.37 -16.33
C ARG A 99 0.00 15.46 -16.01
N ALA A 100 1.26 15.07 -15.85
CA ALA A 100 2.33 16.04 -15.67
C ALA A 100 2.34 16.97 -16.90
N THR A 101 2.33 18.28 -16.66
CA THR A 101 2.45 19.32 -17.69
C THR A 101 3.90 19.56 -18.09
N THR A 102 4.77 18.55 -17.92
CA THR A 102 6.20 18.68 -18.23
C THR A 102 6.36 18.95 -19.73
N PRO A 103 7.04 20.05 -20.11
CA PRO A 103 7.28 20.37 -21.51
C PRO A 103 8.00 19.20 -22.21
N PRO A 104 7.65 18.88 -23.47
CA PRO A 104 8.26 17.77 -24.20
C PRO A 104 9.79 17.80 -24.22
N ALA A 105 10.38 19.00 -24.28
CA ALA A 105 11.83 19.21 -24.26
C ALA A 105 12.48 18.69 -22.96
N VAL A 106 11.88 18.96 -21.81
CA VAL A 106 12.39 18.51 -20.50
C VAL A 106 12.30 17.00 -20.39
N SER A 107 11.20 16.40 -20.85
CA SER A 107 11.04 14.93 -20.88
C SER A 107 12.10 14.27 -21.77
N HIS A 108 12.39 14.85 -22.93
CA HIS A 108 13.41 14.35 -23.85
C HIS A 108 14.82 14.46 -23.25
N GLU A 109 15.14 15.58 -22.62
CA GLU A 109 16.43 15.78 -21.95
C GLU A 109 16.65 14.76 -20.81
N VAL A 110 15.64 14.54 -19.96
CA VAL A 110 15.70 13.56 -18.87
C VAL A 110 15.93 12.15 -19.42
N LEU A 111 15.24 11.78 -20.50
CA LEU A 111 15.40 10.48 -21.16
C LEU A 111 16.82 10.29 -21.71
N GLU A 112 17.37 11.29 -22.41
CA GLU A 112 18.72 11.22 -22.97
C GLU A 112 19.79 11.12 -21.87
N ARG A 113 19.64 11.88 -20.77
CA ARG A 113 20.51 11.75 -19.60
C ARG A 113 20.45 10.35 -18.99
N PHE A 114 19.27 9.74 -18.92
CA PHE A 114 19.10 8.37 -18.41
C PHE A 114 19.79 7.34 -19.31
N LYS A 115 19.61 7.44 -20.64
CA LYS A 115 20.29 6.57 -21.62
C LYS A 115 21.81 6.66 -21.49
N ALA A 116 22.35 7.89 -21.42
CA ALA A 116 23.79 8.12 -21.29
C ALA A 116 24.41 7.55 -20.00
N ARG A 117 23.63 7.46 -18.91
CA ARG A 117 24.07 6.82 -17.66
C ARG A 117 24.10 5.29 -17.77
N ARG A 118 23.13 4.69 -18.47
CA ARG A 118 23.03 3.24 -18.63
C ARG A 118 23.96 2.66 -19.72
N SER A 119 24.42 3.48 -20.66
CA SER A 119 25.38 3.05 -21.68
C SER A 119 26.84 3.06 -21.20
N ARG A 120 27.11 3.48 -19.95
CA ARG A 120 28.44 3.54 -19.32
C ARG A 120 28.69 2.40 -18.32
N VAL A 121 27.75 1.46 -18.23
CA VAL A 121 27.83 0.22 -17.44
C VAL A 121 27.82 -0.94 -18.43
#